data_AF-A0A1H3KFI4-F1
#
_entry.id   AF-A0A1H3KFI4-F1
#
_cell.length_a   1.000
_cell.length_b   1.000
_cell.length_c   1.000
_cell.angle_alpha   90.00
_cell.angle_beta   90.00
_cell.angle_gamma   90.00
#
_symmetry.space_group_name_H-M   'P 1'
#
loop_
_entity.id
_entity.type
_entity.pdbx_description
1 polymer ?
#
loop_
_entity_poly.entity_id
_entity_poly.type
_entity_poly.pdbx_seq_one_letter_code
_entity_poly.pdbx_strand_id
1 'polypeptide(L)' 'MEMHIRLNMMVKNEAHVILRCLASVKPWIDSWCISDTG' A
#
# COMPACT_ATOMS: atom_id res chain seq x y z
N MET A 1 -4.76 -11.47 -20.72
CA MET A 1 -4.99 -10.40 -19.72
C MET A 1 -4.04 -10.67 -18.59
N GLU A 2 -3.09 -9.78 -18.34
CA GLU A 2 -2.16 -9.92 -17.22
C GLU A 2 -2.88 -9.57 -15.91
N MET A 3 -2.61 -10.32 -14.85
CA MET A 3 -3.31 -10.16 -13.58
C MET A 3 -2.73 -8.94 -12.84
N HIS A 4 -3.59 -7.94 -12.61
CA HIS A 4 -3.18 -6.68 -11.99
C HIS A 4 -3.61 -6.63 -10.51
N ILE A 5 -2.65 -6.60 -9.60
CA ILE A 5 -2.83 -6.62 -8.15
C ILE A 5 -2.71 -5.20 -7.57
N ARG A 6 -3.69 -4.79 -6.75
CA ARG A 6 -3.70 -3.48 -6.07
C ARG A 6 -3.71 -3.63 -4.55
N LEU A 7 -2.82 -2.91 -3.88
CA LEU A 7 -2.86 -2.74 -2.43
C LEU A 7 -3.79 -1.57 -2.07
N ASN A 8 -4.71 -1.76 -1.12
CA ASN A 8 -5.49 -0.68 -0.53
C ASN A 8 -5.24 -0.63 0.97
N MET A 9 -4.95 0.56 1.49
CA MET A 9 -4.71 0.79 2.91
C MET A 9 -5.62 1.90 3.43
N MET A 10 -6.17 1.71 4.63
CA MET A 10 -6.79 2.76 5.42
C MET A 10 -5.99 2.89 6.71
N VAL A 11 -5.46 4.08 6.97
CA VAL A 11 -4.47 4.32 8.03
C VAL A 11 -4.82 5.58 8.82
N LYS A 12 -4.18 5.74 9.98
CA LYS A 12 -4.42 6.87 10.89
C LYS A 12 -3.11 7.33 11.53
N ASN A 13 -2.43 8.33 10.96
CA ASN A 13 -1.11 8.83 11.43
C ASN A 13 0.01 7.77 11.45
N GLU A 14 -0.07 6.76 10.60
CA GLU A 14 0.84 5.60 10.61
C GLU A 14 1.89 5.63 9.49
N ALA A 15 2.53 6.78 9.26
CA ALA A 15 3.47 6.96 8.14
C ALA A 15 4.58 5.89 8.08
N HIS A 16 5.12 5.50 9.24
CA HIS A 16 6.17 4.50 9.34
C HIS A 16 5.68 3.08 8.97
N VAL A 17 4.41 2.76 9.22
CA VAL A 17 3.80 1.49 8.81
C VAL A 17 3.56 1.45 7.31
N ILE A 18 3.12 2.56 6.71
CA ILE A 18 2.97 2.70 5.25
C ILE A 18 4.30 2.37 4.56
N LEU A 19 5.39 3.00 5.00
CA LEU A 19 6.72 2.80 4.43
C LEU A 19 7.19 1.35 4.57
N ARG A 20 7.07 0.75 5.76
CA ARG A 20 7.43 -0.66 6.00
C ARG A 20 6.60 -1.61 5.14
N CYS A 21 5.30 -1.37 5.02
CA CYS A 21 4.41 -2.18 4.20
C CYS A 21 4.82 -2.11 2.73
N LEU A 22 4.94 -0.91 2.15
CA LEU A 22 5.34 -0.73 0.76
C LEU A 22 6.71 -1.33 0.48
N ALA A 23 7.68 -1.19 1.37
CA ALA A 23 8.99 -1.82 1.21
C ALA A 23 8.91 -3.36 1.10
N SER A 24 7.98 -3.99 1.83
CA SER A 24 7.76 -5.43 1.79
C SER A 24 6.99 -5.88 0.54
N VAL A 25 5.94 -5.16 0.16
CA VAL A 25 4.98 -5.63 -0.85
C VAL A 25 5.23 -5.10 -2.27
N LYS A 26 6.08 -4.08 -2.45
CA LYS A 26 6.37 -3.45 -3.75
C LYS A 26 6.74 -4.42 -4.88
N PRO A 27 7.45 -5.53 -4.67
CA PRO A 27 7.74 -6.49 -5.74
C PRO A 27 6.53 -7.28 -6.26
N TRP A 28 5.39 -7.22 -5.58
CA TRP A 28 4.23 -8.10 -5.81
C TRP A 28 2.96 -7.37 -6.25
N ILE A 29 2.97 -6.03 -6.26
CA ILE A 29 1.79 -5.22 -6.58
C ILE A 29 2.10 -4.25 -7.71
N ASP A 30 1.08 -3.97 -8.52
CA ASP A 30 1.21 -3.05 -9.66
C ASP A 30 0.89 -1.60 -9.25
N SER A 31 0.04 -1.42 -8.24
CA SER A 31 -0.33 -0.10 -7.72
C SER A 31 -0.87 -0.17 -6.29
N TRP A 32 -1.00 0.99 -5.65
CA TRP A 32 -1.57 1.13 -4.32
C TRP A 32 -2.43 2.39 -4.17
N CYS A 33 -3.39 2.33 -3.24
CA CYS A 33 -4.16 3.48 -2.75
C CYS A 33 -4.10 3.51 -1.22
N ILE A 34 -3.83 4.69 -0.65
CA ILE A 34 -3.72 4.87 0.80
C ILE A 34 -4.67 6.00 1.20
N SER A 35 -5.63 5.68 2.05
CA SER A 35 -6.52 6.65 2.69
C SER A 35 -6.04 6.91 4.11
N ASP A 36 -5.37 8.04 4.33
CA ASP A 36 -4.99 8.51 5.67
C ASP A 36 -6.13 9.33 6.26
N THR A 37 -6.56 8.95 7.46
CA THR A 37 -7.68 9.59 8.18
C THR A 37 -7.21 10.53 9.29
N GLY A 38 -5.89 10.69 9.44
CA GLY A 38 -5.24 11.72 10.29
C GLY A 38 -5.28 11.49 11.78
#